data_AF-A0A4U0WS01-F1
#
_entry.id   AF-A0A4U0WS01-F1
#
_cell.length_a   1.000
_cell.length_b   1.000
_cell.length_c   1.000
_cell.angle_alpha   90.00
_cell.angle_beta   90.00
_cell.angle_gamma   90.00
#
_symmetry.space_group_name_H-M   'P 1'
#
loop_
_entity.id
_entity.type
_entity.pdbx_description
1 polymer ?
#
loop_
_entity_poly.entity_id
_entity_poly.type
_entity_poly.pdbx_seq_one_letter_code
_entity_poly.pdbx_strand_id
1 'polypeptide(L)'
;MATTARTLTRLARLTPSPPSITPATTRRFALPRQAFRQSRRGYANGAATSPRGGRTGLIAGLALAAAGGAGYYFYTNGTFPVEAGKVMSDGRQSGPFVPTKDDYQQVYNHIAKLLEEHDEYDDGSYGPVLVRLGWHASGTYDAATGTGGSNGATMRFAPEGDHGANAGLKAARDFLEPVKQHFPWIT
;
A
#
# COMPACT_ATOMS: atom_id res chain seq x y z
N MET A 1 -18.78 76.82 -7.86
CA MET A 1 -19.20 76.62 -9.26
C MET A 1 -18.28 75.56 -9.85
N ALA A 2 -18.80 74.33 -10.02
CA ALA A 2 -18.99 73.65 -11.32
C ALA A 2 -17.62 73.31 -11.97
N THR A 3 -17.22 72.08 -12.27
CA THR A 3 -17.94 71.05 -13.04
C THR A 3 -17.15 69.73 -13.01
N THR A 4 -17.91 68.64 -12.96
CA THR A 4 -17.56 67.22 -13.17
C THR A 4 -16.91 66.91 -14.52
N ALA A 5 -15.95 65.95 -14.54
CA ALA A 5 -15.80 65.03 -15.67
C ALA A 5 -15.24 63.68 -15.19
N ARG A 6 -16.09 62.65 -15.26
CA ARG A 6 -15.74 61.24 -15.11
C ARG A 6 -15.15 60.75 -16.43
N THR A 7 -13.92 60.24 -16.42
CA THR A 7 -13.38 59.47 -17.55
C THR A 7 -13.36 57.99 -17.16
N LEU A 8 -14.30 57.24 -17.73
CA LEU A 8 -14.40 55.79 -17.62
C LEU A 8 -13.53 55.17 -18.72
N THR A 9 -12.37 54.65 -18.38
CA THR A 9 -11.55 53.87 -19.33
C THR A 9 -12.03 52.43 -19.35
N ARG A 10 -12.55 52.03 -20.50
CA ARG A 10 -13.17 50.74 -20.83
C ARG A 10 -12.10 49.63 -20.85
N LEU A 11 -12.16 48.70 -19.90
CA LEU A 11 -11.36 47.47 -19.92
C LEU A 11 -11.78 46.59 -21.10
N ALA A 12 -10.84 46.31 -22.01
CA ALA A 12 -10.99 45.34 -23.08
C ALA A 12 -11.08 43.93 -22.47
N ARG A 13 -12.21 43.24 -22.67
CA ARG A 13 -12.37 41.83 -22.31
C ARG A 13 -11.67 40.99 -23.36
N LEU A 14 -10.54 40.40 -23.01
CA LEU A 14 -9.89 39.34 -23.78
C LEU A 14 -10.71 38.06 -23.58
N THR A 15 -11.42 37.63 -24.63
CA THR A 15 -12.07 36.32 -24.65
C THR A 15 -11.04 35.26 -25.05
N PRO A 16 -10.79 34.21 -24.25
CA PRO A 16 -9.99 33.08 -24.70
C PRO A 16 -10.78 32.23 -25.71
N SER A 17 -10.18 31.96 -26.87
CA SER A 17 -10.68 30.98 -27.85
C SER A 17 -10.65 29.57 -27.27
N PRO A 18 -11.67 28.71 -27.50
CA PRO A 18 -11.62 27.32 -27.09
C PRO A 18 -10.69 26.50 -28.01
N PRO A 19 -9.96 25.50 -27.49
CA PRO A 19 -9.22 24.56 -28.31
C PRO A 19 -10.15 23.58 -29.04
N SER A 20 -9.89 23.36 -30.33
CA SER A 20 -10.52 22.34 -31.16
C SER A 20 -9.95 20.95 -30.82
N ILE A 21 -10.72 20.14 -30.10
CA ILE A 21 -10.39 18.75 -29.80
C ILE A 21 -10.85 17.88 -30.98
N THR A 22 -9.91 17.32 -31.72
CA THR A 22 -10.16 16.25 -32.70
C THR A 22 -10.25 14.91 -31.99
N PRO A 23 -11.26 14.06 -32.25
CA PRO A 23 -11.29 12.72 -31.68
C PRO A 23 -10.30 11.80 -32.42
N ALA A 24 -9.35 11.26 -31.67
CA ALA A 24 -8.46 10.20 -32.15
C ALA A 24 -9.23 8.88 -32.28
N THR A 25 -9.24 8.32 -33.49
CA THR A 25 -9.84 7.02 -33.83
C THR A 25 -9.27 5.90 -32.96
N THR A 26 -10.11 5.33 -32.11
CA THR A 26 -9.79 4.15 -31.28
C THR A 26 -9.69 2.90 -32.16
N ARG A 27 -8.48 2.35 -32.34
CA ARG A 27 -8.29 1.01 -32.91
C ARG A 27 -8.64 -0.03 -31.84
N ARG A 28 -9.79 -0.70 -32.00
CA ARG A 28 -10.17 -1.85 -31.18
C ARG A 28 -9.35 -3.07 -31.58
N PHE A 29 -8.49 -3.55 -30.70
CA PHE A 29 -7.90 -4.88 -30.82
C PHE A 29 -8.96 -5.92 -30.42
N ALA A 30 -9.37 -6.76 -31.38
CA ALA A 30 -10.27 -7.88 -31.13
C ALA A 30 -9.46 -9.11 -30.69
N LEU A 31 -9.76 -9.65 -29.51
CA LEU A 31 -9.21 -10.94 -29.06
C LEU A 31 -10.01 -12.10 -29.69
N PRO A 32 -9.37 -13.17 -30.19
CA PRO A 32 -10.09 -14.34 -30.68
C PRO A 32 -10.74 -15.12 -29.54
N ARG A 33 -12.06 -15.34 -29.61
CA ARG A 33 -12.80 -16.25 -28.73
C ARG A 33 -12.52 -17.69 -29.16
N GLN A 34 -11.73 -18.43 -28.38
CA GLN A 34 -11.64 -19.90 -28.53
C GLN A 34 -12.96 -20.54 -28.09
N ALA A 35 -13.65 -21.16 -29.04
CA ALA A 35 -14.88 -21.92 -28.80
C ALA A 35 -14.53 -23.24 -28.11
N PHE A 36 -14.91 -23.37 -26.84
CA PHE A 36 -14.83 -24.61 -26.08
C PHE A 36 -15.88 -25.61 -26.62
N ARG A 37 -15.46 -26.60 -27.40
CA ARG A 37 -16.32 -27.71 -27.82
C ARG A 37 -16.53 -28.65 -26.64
N GLN A 38 -17.73 -28.59 -26.04
CA GLN A 38 -18.23 -29.63 -25.15
C GLN A 38 -18.47 -30.93 -25.94
N SER A 39 -17.76 -32.00 -25.59
CA SER A 39 -18.18 -33.36 -25.91
C SER A 39 -18.66 -34.04 -24.64
N ARG A 40 -19.99 -34.11 -24.46
CA ARG A 40 -20.63 -35.00 -23.49
C ARG A 40 -20.67 -36.42 -24.07
N ARG A 41 -20.24 -37.41 -23.29
CA ARG A 41 -20.71 -38.80 -23.42
C ARG A 41 -20.81 -39.41 -22.02
N GLY A 42 -21.99 -39.89 -21.67
CA GLY A 42 -22.35 -40.37 -20.34
C GLY A 42 -22.43 -41.90 -20.22
N TYR A 43 -22.29 -42.35 -18.96
CA TYR A 43 -22.92 -43.46 -18.17
C TYR A 43 -23.31 -44.78 -18.86
N ALA A 44 -23.25 -45.98 -18.26
CA ALA A 44 -22.75 -46.54 -17.00
C ALA A 44 -22.80 -48.08 -17.14
N ASN A 45 -22.08 -48.84 -16.29
CA ASN A 45 -22.63 -49.93 -15.45
C ASN A 45 -21.52 -50.78 -14.83
N GLY A 46 -21.72 -51.12 -13.55
CA GLY A 46 -20.72 -51.68 -12.65
C GLY A 46 -20.44 -53.17 -12.82
N ALA A 47 -19.35 -53.60 -12.19
CA ALA A 47 -19.26 -54.80 -11.36
C ALA A 47 -17.86 -54.82 -10.74
N ALA A 48 -17.80 -55.00 -9.43
CA ALA A 48 -16.57 -55.25 -8.71
C ALA A 48 -15.83 -56.46 -9.32
N THR A 49 -14.53 -56.31 -9.57
CA THR A 49 -13.62 -57.45 -9.75
C THR A 49 -12.36 -57.19 -8.91
N SER A 50 -12.07 -58.14 -8.04
CA SER A 50 -10.98 -58.17 -7.06
C SER A 50 -9.62 -57.79 -7.65
N PRO A 51 -8.71 -57.15 -6.88
CA PRO A 51 -7.37 -56.89 -7.37
C PRO A 51 -6.61 -58.22 -7.47
N ARG A 52 -6.35 -58.60 -8.72
CA ARG A 52 -5.33 -59.58 -9.10
C ARG A 52 -3.98 -59.02 -8.67
N GLY A 53 -3.21 -59.84 -7.94
CA GLY A 53 -1.94 -59.49 -7.33
C GLY A 53 -1.02 -58.71 -8.28
N GLY A 54 -0.72 -57.48 -7.90
CA GLY A 54 0.20 -56.59 -8.61
C GLY A 54 0.99 -55.80 -7.58
N ARG A 55 2.31 -55.78 -7.74
CA ARG A 55 3.32 -55.12 -6.89
C ARG A 55 3.05 -53.63 -6.58
N THR A 56 2.03 -53.04 -7.18
CA THR A 56 1.55 -51.66 -7.00
C THR A 56 1.15 -51.34 -5.56
N GLY A 57 0.51 -52.26 -4.83
CA GLY A 57 0.13 -52.04 -3.42
C GLY A 57 1.34 -51.95 -2.49
N LEU A 58 2.39 -52.74 -2.75
CA LEU A 58 3.64 -52.69 -1.99
C LEU A 58 4.44 -51.43 -2.28
N ILE A 59 4.45 -50.97 -3.54
CA ILE A 59 5.12 -49.71 -3.92
C ILE A 59 4.40 -48.51 -3.30
N ALA A 60 3.06 -48.49 -3.34
CA ALA A 60 2.28 -47.44 -2.69
C ALA A 60 2.49 -47.42 -1.17
N GLY A 61 2.53 -48.60 -0.53
CA GLY A 61 2.84 -48.72 0.90
C GLY A 61 4.24 -48.24 1.26
N LEU A 62 5.26 -48.58 0.46
CA LEU A 62 6.64 -48.13 0.66
C LEU A 62 6.80 -46.62 0.46
N ALA A 63 6.14 -46.04 -0.55
CA ALA A 63 6.19 -44.60 -0.79
C ALA A 63 5.57 -43.80 0.36
N LEU A 64 4.45 -44.28 0.90
CA LEU A 64 3.75 -43.63 2.01
C LEU A 64 4.52 -43.79 3.34
N ALA A 65 5.14 -44.95 3.56
CA ALA A 65 6.03 -45.17 4.70
C ALA A 65 7.32 -44.33 4.62
N ALA A 66 7.89 -44.16 3.42
CA ALA A 66 9.06 -43.31 3.22
C ALA A 66 8.72 -41.82 3.45
N ALA A 67 7.57 -41.34 2.97
CA ALA A 67 7.10 -39.98 3.23
C ALA A 67 6.80 -39.74 4.72
N GLY A 68 6.14 -40.70 5.38
CA GLY A 68 5.89 -40.64 6.82
C GLY A 68 7.17 -40.69 7.66
N GLY A 69 8.13 -41.55 7.28
CA GLY A 69 9.43 -41.66 7.93
C GLY A 69 10.30 -40.40 7.77
N ALA A 70 10.31 -39.80 6.58
CA ALA A 70 11.01 -38.53 6.34
C ALA A 70 10.35 -37.40 7.14
N GLY A 71 9.02 -37.30 7.15
CA GLY A 71 8.29 -36.32 7.95
C GLY A 71 8.56 -36.47 9.45
N TYR A 72 8.58 -37.70 9.96
CA TYR A 72 8.89 -37.98 11.36
C TYR A 72 10.35 -37.66 11.72
N TYR A 73 11.31 -38.02 10.87
CA TYR A 73 12.73 -37.70 11.08
C TYR A 73 12.98 -36.18 11.14
N PHE A 74 12.33 -35.40 10.26
CA PHE A 74 12.43 -33.95 10.29
C PHE A 74 11.71 -33.33 11.50
N TYR A 75 10.58 -33.91 11.92
CA TYR A 75 9.89 -33.49 13.14
C TYR A 75 10.71 -33.75 14.39
N THR A 76 11.38 -34.91 14.50
CA THR A 76 12.20 -35.24 15.68
C THR A 76 13.54 -34.51 15.69
N ASN A 77 14.12 -34.19 14.53
CA ASN A 77 15.45 -33.61 14.43
C ASN A 77 15.44 -32.10 14.14
N GLY A 78 14.26 -31.47 14.09
CA GLY A 78 14.10 -30.02 13.99
C GLY A 78 14.64 -29.37 12.70
N THR A 79 14.84 -30.14 11.63
CA THR A 79 15.52 -29.66 10.41
C THR A 79 14.59 -29.71 9.19
N PHE A 80 13.70 -28.74 9.03
CA PHE A 80 12.89 -28.66 7.81
C PHE A 80 13.70 -28.05 6.66
N PRO A 81 13.72 -28.68 5.45
CA PRO A 81 14.28 -28.03 4.27
C PRO A 81 13.29 -26.94 3.80
N VAL A 82 13.54 -25.71 4.23
CA VAL A 82 12.87 -24.54 3.67
C VAL A 82 13.45 -24.30 2.27
N GLU A 83 12.60 -24.52 1.26
CA GLU A 83 12.85 -24.16 -0.12
C GLU A 83 13.20 -22.67 -0.22
N ALA A 84 14.16 -22.36 -1.10
CA ALA A 84 14.86 -21.08 -1.21
C ALA A 84 13.96 -19.90 -1.65
N GLY A 85 13.02 -19.51 -0.81
CA GLY A 85 12.43 -18.17 -0.76
C GLY A 85 13.15 -17.40 0.33
N LYS A 86 14.30 -16.80 -0.02
CA LYS A 86 15.04 -15.77 0.74
C LYS A 86 14.55 -15.60 2.18
N VAL A 87 14.88 -16.55 3.05
CA VAL A 87 14.74 -16.35 4.48
C VAL A 87 15.82 -15.33 4.80
N MET A 88 15.43 -14.06 4.79
CA MET A 88 16.22 -13.01 5.40
C MET A 88 16.44 -13.48 6.82
N SER A 89 17.67 -13.90 7.11
CA SER A 89 18.12 -14.17 8.46
C SER A 89 17.80 -12.91 9.23
N ASP A 90 16.80 -12.98 10.10
CA ASP A 90 16.58 -12.02 11.16
C ASP A 90 17.76 -12.21 12.10
N GLY A 91 18.91 -11.70 11.67
CA GLY A 91 20.08 -11.49 12.48
C GLY A 91 19.66 -10.42 13.45
N ARG A 92 18.95 -10.84 14.50
CA ARG A 92 18.52 -10.02 15.61
C ARG A 92 19.78 -9.46 16.25
N GLN A 93 20.24 -8.33 15.71
CA GLN A 93 21.38 -7.60 16.22
C GLN A 93 21.03 -7.20 17.64
N SER A 94 21.80 -7.73 18.60
CA SER A 94 21.62 -7.51 20.04
C SER A 94 22.08 -6.11 20.48
N GLY A 95 21.81 -5.08 19.67
CA GLY A 95 22.11 -3.68 19.91
C GLY A 95 20.87 -2.79 19.84
N PRO A 96 21.00 -1.47 20.11
CA PRO A 96 19.93 -0.51 19.87
C PRO A 96 19.43 -0.65 18.43
N PHE A 97 18.10 -0.68 18.23
CA PHE A 97 17.53 -0.73 16.89
C PHE A 97 17.98 0.50 16.10
N VAL A 98 18.75 0.29 15.05
CA VAL A 98 19.16 1.33 14.10
C VAL A 98 18.32 1.13 12.84
N PRO A 99 17.35 2.02 12.56
CA PRO A 99 16.49 1.88 11.41
C PRO A 99 17.29 1.86 10.11
N THR A 100 17.09 0.83 9.30
CA THR A 100 17.64 0.73 7.96
C THR A 100 16.69 1.39 6.95
N LYS A 101 17.16 1.56 5.71
CA LYS A 101 16.32 2.06 4.62
C LYS A 101 15.07 1.17 4.39
N ASP A 102 15.20 -0.14 4.58
CA ASP A 102 14.10 -1.08 4.38
C ASP A 102 12.99 -0.85 5.42
N ASP A 103 13.36 -0.58 6.67
CA ASP A 103 12.40 -0.28 7.74
C ASP A 103 11.55 0.97 7.42
N TYR A 104 12.17 2.03 6.88
CA TYR A 104 11.43 3.20 6.41
C TYR A 104 10.55 2.90 5.20
N GLN A 105 10.98 2.01 4.31
CA GLN A 105 10.16 1.59 3.17
C GLN A 105 8.91 0.83 3.63
N GLN A 106 9.00 0.04 4.70
CA GLN A 106 7.85 -0.61 5.31
C GLN A 106 6.85 0.40 5.87
N VAL A 107 7.32 1.45 6.56
CA VAL A 107 6.47 2.56 7.04
C VAL A 107 5.78 3.25 5.86
N TYR A 108 6.54 3.58 4.81
CA TYR A 108 6.00 4.22 3.61
C TYR A 108 4.91 3.36 2.96
N ASN A 109 5.18 2.07 2.76
CA ASN A 109 4.22 1.15 2.13
C ASN A 109 2.94 1.02 2.96
N HIS A 110 3.07 1.03 4.29
CA HIS A 110 1.92 0.97 5.17
C HIS A 110 1.07 2.24 5.09
N ILE A 111 1.68 3.42 5.05
CA ILE A 111 0.96 4.70 4.83
C ILE A 111 0.28 4.70 3.46
N ALA A 112 0.99 4.28 2.40
CA ALA A 112 0.43 4.20 1.06
C ALA A 112 -0.79 3.27 1.00
N LYS A 113 -0.70 2.12 1.67
CA LYS A 113 -1.83 1.19 1.79
C LYS A 113 -3.01 1.81 2.52
N LEU A 114 -2.79 2.50 3.64
CA LEU A 114 -3.88 3.19 4.36
C LEU A 114 -4.52 4.28 3.51
N LEU A 115 -3.76 4.98 2.68
CA LEU A 115 -4.31 5.97 1.75
C LEU A 115 -5.19 5.36 0.66
N GLU A 116 -4.94 4.12 0.26
CA GLU A 116 -5.78 3.38 -0.69
C GLU A 116 -7.02 2.78 -0.01
N GLU A 117 -6.90 2.35 1.25
CA GLU A 117 -7.99 1.75 2.03
C GLU A 117 -8.97 2.80 2.58
N HIS A 118 -8.51 4.03 2.81
CA HIS A 118 -9.30 5.12 3.38
C HIS A 118 -9.45 6.31 2.42
N ASP A 119 -10.49 6.25 1.58
CA ASP A 119 -10.87 7.30 0.63
C ASP A 119 -12.02 8.20 1.13
N GLU A 120 -12.43 8.07 2.39
CA GLU A 120 -13.61 8.74 2.94
C GLU A 120 -13.39 10.21 3.38
N TYR A 121 -12.17 10.74 3.29
CA TYR A 121 -11.84 12.08 3.78
C TYR A 121 -11.91 13.16 2.70
N ASP A 122 -12.68 14.21 3.00
CA ASP A 122 -12.91 15.40 2.17
C ASP A 122 -13.32 15.05 0.72
N ASP A 123 -12.45 15.30 -0.26
CA ASP A 123 -12.69 15.09 -1.69
C ASP A 123 -12.24 13.71 -2.19
N GLY A 124 -11.99 12.77 -1.28
CA GLY A 124 -11.71 11.36 -1.59
C GLY A 124 -10.31 10.87 -1.19
N SER A 125 -9.58 11.62 -0.35
CA SER A 125 -8.22 11.23 0.06
C SER A 125 -7.70 12.01 1.27
N TYR A 126 -6.96 11.35 2.16
CA TYR A 126 -6.13 12.02 3.16
C TYR A 126 -4.85 12.65 2.59
N GLY A 127 -4.50 12.39 1.33
CA GLY A 127 -3.26 12.85 0.70
C GLY A 127 -3.00 14.36 0.86
N PRO A 128 -3.93 15.24 0.47
CA PRO A 128 -3.74 16.69 0.58
C PRO A 128 -3.50 17.17 2.01
N VAL A 129 -4.23 16.62 3.00
CA VAL A 129 -4.07 17.03 4.40
C VAL A 129 -2.76 16.52 5.02
N LEU A 130 -2.26 15.36 4.60
CA LEU A 130 -0.94 14.85 5.01
C LEU A 130 0.20 15.71 4.46
N VAL A 131 0.10 16.14 3.20
CA VAL A 131 1.07 17.07 2.61
C VAL A 131 1.06 18.39 3.37
N ARG A 132 -0.14 18.92 3.69
CA ARG A 132 -0.28 20.12 4.50
C ARG A 132 0.34 19.94 5.90
N LEU A 133 0.13 18.79 6.55
CA LEU A 133 0.73 18.49 7.85
C LEU A 133 2.26 18.53 7.78
N GLY A 134 2.87 17.87 6.79
CA GLY A 134 4.32 17.86 6.60
C GLY A 134 4.90 19.25 6.36
N TRP A 135 4.21 20.07 5.56
CA TRP A 135 4.55 21.48 5.35
C TRP A 135 4.49 22.28 6.64
N HIS A 136 3.37 22.26 7.35
CA HIS A 136 3.16 23.04 8.57
C HIS A 136 4.12 22.64 9.70
N ALA A 137 4.38 21.33 9.87
CA ALA A 137 5.33 20.84 10.87
C ALA A 137 6.76 21.34 10.58
N SER A 138 7.12 21.50 9.31
CA SER A 138 8.46 21.98 8.92
C SER A 138 8.54 23.51 8.89
N GLY A 139 7.43 24.20 8.65
CA GLY A 139 7.36 25.65 8.40
C GLY A 139 7.59 26.53 9.62
N THR A 140 7.72 25.97 10.83
CA THR A 140 8.07 26.71 12.06
C THR A 140 9.57 26.93 12.21
N TYR A 141 10.39 26.40 11.29
CA TYR A 141 11.84 26.51 11.35
C TYR A 141 12.33 27.95 11.19
N ASP A 142 13.17 28.39 12.13
CA ASP A 142 13.87 29.67 12.09
C ASP A 142 15.38 29.43 11.93
N ALA A 143 15.96 29.96 10.83
CA ALA A 143 17.37 29.80 10.51
C ALA A 143 18.30 30.62 11.40
N ALA A 144 17.83 31.71 12.02
CA ALA A 144 18.65 32.56 12.87
C ALA A 144 18.87 31.94 14.25
N THR A 145 17.84 31.29 14.79
CA THR A 145 17.86 30.66 16.12
C THR A 145 18.10 29.15 16.05
N GLY A 146 17.86 28.52 14.90
CA GLY A 146 17.89 27.08 14.72
C GLY A 146 16.73 26.34 15.42
N THR A 147 15.69 27.06 15.84
CA THR A 147 14.54 26.50 16.56
C THR A 147 13.38 26.17 15.62
N GLY A 148 12.43 25.37 16.10
CA GLY A 148 11.27 24.95 15.33
C GLY A 148 11.62 23.90 14.26
N GLY A 149 10.75 23.80 13.25
CA GLY A 149 10.82 22.77 12.23
C GLY A 149 10.27 21.43 12.70
N SER A 150 10.43 20.40 11.87
CA SER A 150 9.86 19.08 12.12
C SER A 150 10.59 18.28 13.20
N ASN A 151 11.82 18.70 13.55
CA ASN A 151 12.62 18.04 14.56
C ASN A 151 11.96 18.18 15.95
N GLY A 152 11.67 17.05 16.57
CA GLY A 152 10.97 16.98 17.86
C GLY A 152 9.45 16.76 17.76
N ALA A 153 8.88 16.85 16.55
CA ALA A 153 7.47 16.60 16.27
C ALA A 153 6.53 17.30 17.28
N THR A 154 6.80 18.59 17.46
CA THR A 154 6.13 19.48 18.43
C THR A 154 4.67 19.76 18.07
N MET A 155 4.28 19.57 16.80
CA MET A 155 2.90 19.62 16.28
C MET A 155 1.91 18.68 17.01
N ARG A 156 2.39 17.73 17.82
CA ARG A 156 1.58 16.84 18.68
C ARG A 156 1.12 17.51 19.98
N PHE A 157 1.73 18.62 20.37
CA PHE A 157 1.54 19.25 21.67
C PHE A 157 1.01 20.67 21.57
N ALA A 158 0.30 21.12 22.62
CA ALA A 158 -0.03 22.53 22.79
C ALA A 158 1.24 23.33 23.13
N PRO A 159 1.35 24.61 22.71
CA PRO A 159 0.34 25.37 21.97
C PRO A 159 0.33 25.13 20.46
N GLU A 160 1.39 24.56 19.87
CA GLU A 160 1.58 24.51 18.42
C GLU A 160 0.47 23.75 17.69
N GLY A 161 0.09 22.59 18.19
CA GLY A 161 -0.97 21.76 17.58
C GLY A 161 -2.34 22.45 17.54
N ASP A 162 -2.55 23.47 18.38
CA ASP A 162 -3.81 24.20 18.58
C ASP A 162 -3.80 25.60 17.95
N HIS A 163 -2.69 26.02 17.33
CA HIS A 163 -2.63 27.28 16.58
C HIS A 163 -3.71 27.30 15.49
N GLY A 164 -4.39 28.45 15.30
CA GLY A 164 -5.46 28.57 14.30
C GLY A 164 -5.02 28.22 12.87
N ALA A 165 -3.76 28.46 12.51
CA ALA A 165 -3.18 28.06 11.22
C ALA A 165 -3.15 26.53 11.00
N ASN A 166 -3.15 25.75 12.08
CA ASN A 166 -3.11 24.29 12.10
C ASN A 166 -4.51 23.65 12.24
N ALA A 167 -5.58 24.44 12.17
CA ALA A 167 -6.94 23.92 12.18
C ALA A 167 -7.15 22.89 11.05
N GLY A 168 -7.72 21.73 11.42
CA GLY A 168 -7.93 20.57 10.55
C GLY A 168 -6.76 19.58 10.51
N LEU A 169 -5.54 19.96 10.90
CA LEU A 169 -4.39 19.05 10.88
C LEU A 169 -4.45 17.95 11.94
N LYS A 170 -5.37 18.05 12.90
CA LYS A 170 -5.66 16.95 13.83
C LYS A 170 -6.11 15.69 13.09
N ALA A 171 -6.93 15.81 12.04
CA ALA A 171 -7.38 14.66 11.27
C ALA A 171 -6.21 13.90 10.64
N ALA A 172 -5.22 14.61 10.10
CA ALA A 172 -3.99 14.01 9.57
C ALA A 172 -3.16 13.32 10.66
N ARG A 173 -3.07 13.90 11.87
CA ARG A 173 -2.38 13.27 13.01
C ARG A 173 -3.10 12.00 13.46
N ASP A 174 -4.42 12.05 13.57
CA ASP A 174 -5.23 10.91 13.99
C ASP A 174 -5.16 9.77 12.96
N PHE A 175 -5.12 10.09 11.65
CA PHE A 175 -4.91 9.12 10.58
C PHE A 175 -3.55 8.39 10.68
N LEU A 176 -2.50 9.07 11.15
CA LEU A 176 -1.17 8.48 11.31
C LEU A 176 -0.98 7.75 12.64
N GLU A 177 -1.91 7.85 13.59
CA GLU A 177 -1.81 7.21 14.91
C GLU A 177 -1.70 5.67 14.82
N PRO A 178 -2.48 4.95 13.99
CA PRO A 178 -2.32 3.51 13.80
C PRO A 178 -0.95 3.14 13.21
N VAL A 179 -0.39 3.99 12.34
CA VAL A 179 0.96 3.81 11.78
C VAL A 179 1.99 3.89 12.90
N LYS A 180 1.87 4.88 13.79
CA LYS A 180 2.76 5.04 14.93
C LYS A 180 2.68 3.87 15.91
N GLN A 181 1.49 3.29 16.10
CA GLN A 181 1.29 2.09 16.92
C GLN A 181 1.94 0.86 16.29
N HIS A 182 1.89 0.71 14.96
CA HIS A 182 2.53 -0.39 14.25
C HIS A 182 4.07 -0.26 14.21
N PHE A 183 4.58 0.97 14.11
CA PHE A 183 6.02 1.27 14.07
C PHE A 183 6.43 2.14 15.27
N PRO A 184 6.51 1.60 16.49
CA PRO A 184 6.79 2.38 17.70
C PRO A 184 8.20 3.00 17.72
N TRP A 185 9.09 2.57 16.84
CA TRP A 185 10.47 3.07 16.74
C TRP A 185 10.60 4.42 16.01
N ILE A 186 9.68 4.76 15.08
CA ILE A 186 9.76 6.02 14.33
C ILE A 186 9.22 7.18 15.17
N THR A 187 9.94 8.30 15.29
CA THR A 187 9.60 9.39 16.24
C THR A 187 9.01 10.62 15.59
#